data_AF-A0A8H7EZJ9-F1
#
_entry.id   AF-A0A8H7EZJ9-F1
#
_cell.length_a   1.000
_cell.length_b   1.000
_cell.length_c   1.000
_cell.angle_alpha   90.00
_cell.angle_beta   90.00
_cell.angle_gamma   90.00
#
_symmetry.space_group_name_H-M   'P 1'
#
loop_
_entity.id
_entity.type
_entity.pdbx_description
1 polymer ?
#
loop_
_entity_poly.entity_id
_entity_poly.type
_entity_poly.pdbx_seq_one_letter_code
_entity_poly.pdbx_strand_id
1 'polypeptide(L)'
;MAVLKAAIAAKYSSPAEQEEELDILVAERIKDRWTYDGIDWNGERVADEVLERVESLESSNKKVVKLSITGYSLGGMIARYMIGILQKKGFFDNVEPVNFCTFATPHLGLLKYPTVISWFVNCVGSRLLSKTGEQFFCQDRYDGGHPLIEVMADPNDIFYQGLAQFKHMRLYANAINDVTVPYCTSAIEIRDVFAEYVCNGLEITKLEEYPYVLEKFTLPDSAPPKPAPWTSEWFDRIRPIPLLPPTVHLKFPYNLVVYSLLPLLAVPALLYLVSYCTLHNHRSRARVEKLESDATFRERLAAAYRSMEQEIERVSLPVDEETNEQLPVIKIKLHPVVTPLQKRMAKSLNNLPWKKECAFFPWVRNSHAMIVGRDANIFPQHKKGESVVKHWADHFNL
;
A
#
# COMPACT_ATOMS: atom_id res chain seq x y z
N MET A 1 -9.52 8.68 1.34
CA MET A 1 -10.10 8.80 -0.01
C MET A 1 -10.74 10.15 -0.25
N ALA A 2 -11.50 10.71 0.71
CA ALA A 2 -12.09 12.05 0.56
C ALA A 2 -11.08 13.15 0.18
N VAL A 3 -9.88 13.16 0.78
CA VAL A 3 -8.82 14.14 0.46
C VAL A 3 -8.34 14.02 -0.99
N LEU A 4 -8.08 12.81 -1.48
CA LEU A 4 -7.68 12.57 -2.88
C LEU A 4 -8.79 13.00 -3.86
N LYS A 5 -10.05 12.62 -3.56
CA LYS A 5 -11.22 13.04 -4.35
C LYS A 5 -11.33 14.57 -4.41
N ALA A 6 -11.20 15.24 -3.27
CA ALA A 6 -11.29 16.69 -3.21
C ALA A 6 -10.16 17.37 -4.00
N ALA A 7 -8.93 16.85 -3.89
CA ALA A 7 -7.78 17.40 -4.61
C ALA A 7 -7.93 17.28 -6.13
N ILE A 8 -8.34 16.10 -6.62
CA ILE A 8 -8.48 15.89 -8.07
C ILE A 8 -9.69 16.63 -8.64
N ALA A 9 -10.82 16.64 -7.92
CA ALA A 9 -11.99 17.42 -8.31
C ALA A 9 -11.66 18.92 -8.35
N ALA A 10 -10.89 19.44 -7.38
CA ALA A 10 -10.49 20.84 -7.38
C ALA A 10 -9.52 21.19 -8.53
N LYS A 11 -8.67 20.25 -8.96
CA LYS A 11 -7.75 20.43 -10.08
C LYS A 11 -8.49 20.52 -11.42
N TYR A 12 -9.55 19.73 -11.59
CA TYR A 12 -10.27 19.56 -12.86
C TYR A 12 -11.70 20.12 -12.83
N SER A 13 -12.02 21.02 -11.91
CA SER A 13 -13.36 21.61 -11.77
C SER A 13 -13.67 22.75 -12.75
N SER A 14 -12.71 23.20 -13.57
CA SER A 14 -12.94 24.27 -14.57
C SER A 14 -13.36 23.69 -15.92
N PRO A 15 -14.61 23.89 -16.36
CA PRO A 15 -15.17 23.28 -17.57
C PRO A 15 -14.86 24.05 -18.87
N ALA A 16 -13.95 25.03 -18.86
CA ALA A 16 -13.98 26.07 -19.89
C ALA A 16 -13.46 25.63 -21.28
N GLU A 17 -12.59 24.61 -21.40
CA GLU A 17 -11.95 24.29 -22.70
C GLU A 17 -11.54 22.81 -22.89
N GLN A 18 -12.13 21.85 -22.15
CA GLN A 18 -11.75 20.42 -22.27
C GLN A 18 -12.83 19.62 -23.00
N GLU A 19 -12.43 18.89 -24.05
CA GLU A 19 -13.29 17.92 -24.78
C GLU A 19 -13.68 16.71 -23.92
N GLU A 20 -12.98 16.49 -22.80
CA GLU A 20 -13.14 15.34 -21.91
C GLU A 20 -13.61 15.78 -20.52
N GLU A 21 -14.60 15.06 -19.96
CA GLU A 21 -15.14 15.29 -18.62
C GLU A 21 -14.59 14.25 -17.64
N LEU A 22 -14.15 14.70 -16.45
CA LEU A 22 -13.71 13.81 -15.38
C LEU A 22 -14.89 13.27 -14.57
N ASP A 23 -15.17 11.97 -14.69
CA ASP A 23 -16.02 11.25 -13.74
C ASP A 23 -15.20 10.64 -12.60
N ILE A 24 -15.68 10.75 -11.36
CA ILE A 24 -14.97 10.24 -10.17
C ILE A 24 -15.83 9.17 -9.46
N LEU A 25 -15.43 7.91 -9.61
CA LEU A 25 -15.95 6.79 -8.83
C LEU A 25 -15.11 6.56 -7.57
N VAL A 26 -15.75 6.54 -6.40
CA VAL A 26 -15.12 6.11 -5.14
C VAL A 26 -15.73 4.77 -4.76
N ALA A 27 -14.91 3.72 -4.78
CA ALA A 27 -15.37 2.35 -4.49
C ALA A 27 -16.12 2.26 -3.15
N GLU A 28 -17.32 1.68 -3.17
CA GLU A 28 -18.22 1.61 -2.02
C GLU A 28 -18.35 0.20 -1.44
N ARG A 29 -18.29 -0.85 -2.27
CA ARG A 29 -18.47 -2.26 -1.85
C ARG A 29 -17.22 -2.85 -1.18
N ILE A 30 -16.23 -2.01 -0.88
CA ILE A 30 -15.01 -2.38 -0.14
C ILE A 30 -14.87 -1.64 1.20
N LYS A 31 -15.88 -0.87 1.63
CA LYS A 31 -15.83 -0.09 2.89
C LYS A 31 -15.86 -1.01 4.13
N ASP A 32 -15.32 -0.51 5.25
CA ASP A 32 -15.39 -1.13 6.57
C ASP A 32 -14.96 -2.61 6.64
N ARG A 33 -15.94 -3.51 6.80
CA ARG A 33 -15.72 -4.93 7.12
C ARG A 33 -15.45 -5.78 5.88
N TRP A 34 -15.67 -5.23 4.69
CA TRP A 34 -15.49 -5.92 3.42
C TRP A 34 -14.00 -6.08 3.07
N THR A 35 -13.13 -5.23 3.63
CA THR A 35 -11.67 -5.34 3.47
C THR A 35 -11.06 -6.64 4.04
N TYR A 36 -11.80 -7.40 4.84
CA TYR A 36 -11.36 -8.69 5.38
C TYR A 36 -11.60 -9.86 4.42
N ASP A 37 -12.39 -9.65 3.36
CA ASP A 37 -12.81 -10.72 2.45
C ASP A 37 -11.71 -11.15 1.47
N GLY A 38 -10.57 -10.46 1.42
CA GLY A 38 -9.47 -10.74 0.49
C GLY A 38 -9.38 -9.73 -0.66
N ILE A 39 -8.20 -9.64 -1.26
CA ILE A 39 -7.88 -8.81 -2.42
C ILE A 39 -8.71 -9.25 -3.63
N ASP A 40 -8.82 -10.56 -3.84
CA ASP A 40 -9.60 -11.20 -4.90
C ASP A 40 -11.07 -10.80 -4.85
N TRP A 41 -11.75 -11.06 -3.73
CA TRP A 41 -13.17 -10.78 -3.57
C TRP A 41 -13.51 -9.30 -3.65
N ASN A 42 -12.65 -8.45 -3.10
CA ASN A 42 -12.83 -7.02 -3.21
C ASN A 42 -12.53 -6.52 -4.62
N GLY A 43 -11.53 -7.09 -5.31
CA GLY A 43 -11.19 -6.75 -6.69
C GLY A 43 -12.34 -7.02 -7.65
N GLU A 44 -13.01 -8.17 -7.52
CA GLU A 44 -14.22 -8.50 -8.28
C GLU A 44 -15.34 -7.49 -8.06
N ARG A 45 -15.65 -7.15 -6.81
CA ARG A 45 -16.71 -6.18 -6.51
C ARG A 45 -16.41 -4.80 -7.08
N VAL A 46 -15.16 -4.35 -7.02
CA VAL A 46 -14.78 -3.06 -7.59
C VAL A 46 -14.79 -3.12 -9.12
N ALA A 47 -14.42 -4.24 -9.74
CA ALA A 47 -14.57 -4.42 -11.18
C ALA A 47 -16.05 -4.31 -11.60
N ASP A 48 -16.96 -4.96 -10.87
CA ASP A 48 -18.41 -4.82 -11.11
C ASP A 48 -18.86 -3.36 -10.93
N GLU A 49 -18.41 -2.65 -9.88
CA GLU A 49 -18.74 -1.22 -9.69
C GLU A 49 -18.26 -0.35 -10.86
N VAL A 50 -17.06 -0.61 -11.38
CA VAL A 50 -16.51 0.13 -12.53
C VAL A 50 -17.37 -0.14 -13.77
N LEU A 51 -17.66 -1.40 -14.08
CA LEU A 51 -18.44 -1.77 -15.25
C LEU A 51 -19.87 -1.20 -15.18
N GLU A 52 -20.55 -1.35 -14.05
CA GLU A 52 -21.88 -0.76 -13.81
C GLU A 52 -21.85 0.77 -13.97
N ARG A 53 -20.77 1.43 -13.52
CA ARG A 53 -20.62 2.88 -13.68
C ARG A 53 -20.43 3.27 -15.14
N VAL A 54 -19.63 2.53 -15.90
CA VAL A 54 -19.46 2.75 -17.35
C VAL A 54 -20.79 2.59 -18.08
N GLU A 55 -21.53 1.50 -17.84
CA GLU A 55 -22.85 1.27 -18.44
C GLU A 55 -23.84 2.40 -18.11
N SER A 56 -23.82 2.89 -16.88
CA SER A 56 -24.65 4.05 -16.46
C SER A 56 -24.28 5.34 -17.20
N LEU A 57 -23.00 5.58 -17.49
CA LEU A 57 -22.55 6.73 -18.27
C LEU A 57 -22.94 6.59 -19.75
N GLU A 58 -22.78 5.39 -20.31
CA GLU A 58 -23.13 5.09 -21.71
C GLU A 58 -24.63 5.19 -21.98
N SER A 59 -25.46 4.71 -21.06
CA SER A 59 -26.92 4.93 -21.13
C SER A 59 -27.33 6.41 -21.04
N SER A 60 -26.46 7.27 -20.51
CA SER A 60 -26.62 8.73 -20.49
C SER A 60 -25.96 9.42 -21.70
N ASN A 61 -25.67 8.67 -22.77
CA ASN A 61 -25.04 9.14 -24.01
C ASN A 61 -23.62 9.73 -23.81
N LYS A 62 -22.89 9.28 -22.79
CA LYS A 62 -21.46 9.59 -22.58
C LYS A 62 -20.62 8.36 -22.85
N LYS A 63 -19.49 8.51 -23.55
CA LYS A 63 -18.55 7.40 -23.78
C LYS A 63 -17.37 7.50 -22.83
N VAL A 64 -17.04 6.40 -22.14
CA VAL A 64 -15.81 6.30 -21.37
C VAL A 64 -14.67 5.96 -22.31
N VAL A 65 -13.67 6.83 -22.41
CA VAL A 65 -12.52 6.68 -23.32
C VAL A 65 -11.20 6.45 -22.60
N LYS A 66 -11.13 6.83 -21.31
CA LYS A 66 -9.93 6.75 -20.49
C LYS A 66 -10.27 6.21 -19.10
N LEU A 67 -9.36 5.46 -18.50
CA LEU A 67 -9.43 5.00 -17.13
C LEU A 67 -8.15 5.38 -16.37
N SER A 68 -8.34 5.99 -15.21
CA SER A 68 -7.27 6.26 -14.25
C SER A 68 -7.64 5.71 -12.89
N ILE A 69 -6.69 5.09 -12.19
CA ILE A 69 -6.92 4.42 -10.92
C ILE A 69 -5.95 4.95 -9.87
N THR A 70 -6.48 5.25 -8.68
CA THR A 70 -5.67 5.60 -7.52
C THR A 70 -6.02 4.74 -6.31
N GLY A 71 -5.05 4.01 -5.80
CA GLY A 71 -5.20 3.13 -4.65
C GLY A 71 -4.42 3.62 -3.42
N TYR A 72 -4.95 3.37 -2.22
CA TYR A 72 -4.25 3.62 -0.97
C TYR A 72 -4.23 2.35 -0.13
N SER A 73 -3.04 1.98 0.37
CA SER A 73 -2.86 0.77 1.18
C SER A 73 -3.42 -0.46 0.44
N LEU A 74 -4.28 -1.25 1.09
CA LEU A 74 -5.02 -2.37 0.49
C LEU A 74 -5.71 -2.00 -0.83
N GLY A 75 -6.20 -0.77 -0.98
CA GLY A 75 -6.90 -0.32 -2.18
C GLY A 75 -6.04 -0.41 -3.45
N GLY A 76 -4.72 -0.24 -3.34
CA GLY A 76 -3.82 -0.43 -4.48
C GLY A 76 -3.65 -1.91 -4.88
N MET A 77 -3.75 -2.84 -3.92
CA MET A 77 -3.74 -4.28 -4.21
C MET A 77 -5.06 -4.73 -4.84
N ILE A 78 -6.19 -4.25 -4.32
CA ILE A 78 -7.52 -4.46 -4.91
C ILE A 78 -7.55 -3.93 -6.35
N ALA A 79 -6.99 -2.74 -6.57
CA ALA A 79 -6.92 -2.15 -7.91
C ALA A 79 -6.09 -3.00 -8.89
N ARG A 80 -4.96 -3.58 -8.47
CA ARG A 80 -4.18 -4.51 -9.32
C ARG A 80 -4.99 -5.74 -9.72
N TYR A 81 -5.72 -6.33 -8.78
CA TYR A 81 -6.59 -7.47 -9.08
C TYR A 81 -7.70 -7.10 -10.05
N MET A 82 -8.41 -5.99 -9.77
CA MET A 82 -9.46 -5.44 -10.62
C MET A 82 -8.96 -5.19 -12.05
N ILE A 83 -7.76 -4.64 -12.22
CA ILE A 83 -7.16 -4.42 -13.54
C ILE A 83 -7.04 -5.73 -14.33
N GLY A 84 -6.64 -6.84 -13.70
CA GLY A 84 -6.61 -8.14 -14.38
C GLY A 84 -7.99 -8.61 -14.83
N ILE A 85 -9.04 -8.39 -14.02
CA ILE A 85 -10.42 -8.70 -14.41
C ILE A 85 -10.85 -7.87 -15.62
N LEU A 86 -10.58 -6.56 -15.59
CA LEU A 86 -10.90 -5.66 -16.70
C LEU A 86 -10.13 -6.04 -17.97
N GLN A 87 -8.85 -6.38 -17.84
CA GLN A 87 -8.02 -6.88 -18.94
C GLN A 87 -8.63 -8.14 -19.56
N LYS A 88 -8.99 -9.12 -18.74
CA LYS A 88 -9.60 -10.37 -19.20
C LYS A 88 -10.93 -10.14 -19.92
N LYS A 89 -11.69 -9.11 -19.54
CA LYS A 89 -12.96 -8.74 -20.17
C LYS A 89 -12.78 -7.91 -21.45
N GLY A 90 -11.55 -7.64 -21.90
CA GLY A 90 -11.28 -6.79 -23.08
C GLY A 90 -11.66 -5.33 -22.85
N PHE A 91 -11.73 -4.87 -21.59
CA PHE A 91 -12.12 -3.50 -21.27
C PHE A 91 -11.15 -2.48 -21.87
N PHE A 92 -9.84 -2.80 -21.83
CA PHE A 92 -8.79 -1.93 -22.33
C PHE A 92 -8.66 -1.90 -23.87
N ASP A 93 -9.45 -2.68 -24.60
CA ASP A 93 -9.51 -2.61 -26.07
C ASP A 93 -10.20 -1.32 -26.54
N ASN A 94 -11.09 -0.76 -25.72
CA ASN A 94 -11.88 0.44 -26.03
C ASN A 94 -11.61 1.61 -25.09
N VAL A 95 -11.01 1.36 -23.93
CA VAL A 95 -10.74 2.36 -22.89
C VAL A 95 -9.25 2.43 -22.63
N GLU A 96 -8.67 3.62 -22.81
CA GLU A 96 -7.25 3.83 -22.61
C GLU A 96 -6.88 3.87 -21.12
N PRO A 97 -5.98 3.00 -20.63
CA PRO A 97 -5.44 3.11 -19.27
C PRO A 97 -4.39 4.22 -19.18
N VAL A 98 -4.68 5.29 -18.43
CA VAL A 98 -3.83 6.49 -18.35
C VAL A 98 -2.95 6.49 -17.11
N ASN A 99 -3.53 6.63 -15.91
CA ASN A 99 -2.76 6.70 -14.66
C ASN A 99 -3.01 5.49 -13.76
N PHE A 100 -1.94 4.88 -13.26
CA PHE A 100 -1.99 3.98 -12.12
C PHE A 100 -1.18 4.55 -10.96
N CYS A 101 -1.87 5.10 -9.96
CA CYS A 101 -1.26 5.75 -8.80
C CYS A 101 -1.50 4.95 -7.52
N THR A 102 -0.48 4.76 -6.69
CA THR A 102 -0.65 4.09 -5.39
C THR A 102 0.02 4.84 -4.25
N PHE A 103 -0.57 4.77 -3.05
CA PHE A 103 -0.07 5.40 -1.84
C PHE A 103 0.07 4.35 -0.73
N ALA A 104 1.28 4.17 -0.20
CA ALA A 104 1.58 3.22 0.87
C ALA A 104 0.95 1.83 0.63
N THR A 105 1.00 1.34 -0.60
CA THR A 105 0.42 0.05 -1.01
C THR A 105 1.43 -1.08 -0.86
N PRO A 106 1.11 -2.21 -0.20
CA PRO A 106 2.07 -3.29 0.03
C PRO A 106 2.25 -4.16 -1.23
N HIS A 107 2.93 -3.64 -2.26
CA HIS A 107 3.07 -4.30 -3.55
C HIS A 107 3.77 -5.67 -3.49
N LEU A 108 4.63 -5.88 -2.49
CA LEU A 108 5.36 -7.13 -2.22
C LEU A 108 4.75 -7.95 -1.07
N GLY A 109 3.54 -7.60 -0.63
CA GLY A 109 2.99 -8.07 0.64
C GLY A 109 3.71 -7.44 1.84
N LEU A 110 3.49 -7.96 3.04
CA LEU A 110 4.12 -7.49 4.27
C LEU A 110 5.41 -8.26 4.53
N LEU A 111 6.52 -7.52 4.62
CA LEU A 111 7.84 -8.08 4.91
C LEU A 111 8.00 -8.39 6.41
N LYS A 112 8.79 -9.41 6.72
CA LYS A 112 9.12 -9.75 8.10
C LYS A 112 10.30 -8.90 8.56
N TYR A 113 10.18 -8.24 9.70
CA TYR A 113 11.30 -7.55 10.34
C TYR A 113 11.74 -8.35 11.56
N PRO A 114 13.04 -8.38 11.89
CA PRO A 114 13.59 -9.08 13.06
C PRO A 114 13.33 -8.30 14.37
N THR A 115 12.07 -7.93 14.60
CA THR A 115 11.59 -7.22 15.80
C THR A 115 10.46 -7.99 16.47
N VAL A 116 10.34 -7.89 17.79
CA VAL A 116 9.26 -8.56 18.56
C VAL A 116 7.87 -8.09 18.14
N ILE A 117 7.75 -6.82 17.73
CA ILE A 117 6.51 -6.24 17.20
C ILE A 117 6.17 -6.86 15.86
N SER A 118 7.13 -6.95 14.92
CA SER A 118 6.88 -7.59 13.63
C SER A 118 6.58 -9.09 13.80
N TRP A 119 7.25 -9.79 14.71
CA TRP A 119 6.88 -11.17 15.04
C TRP A 119 5.45 -11.28 15.55
N PHE A 120 5.02 -10.41 16.46
CA PHE A 120 3.64 -10.37 16.97
C PHE A 120 2.64 -10.03 15.86
N VAL A 121 2.92 -9.02 15.03
CA VAL A 121 2.09 -8.62 13.88
C VAL A 121 2.03 -9.71 12.81
N ASN A 122 3.11 -10.43 12.55
CA ASN A 122 3.13 -11.56 11.60
C ASN A 122 2.34 -12.76 12.13
N CYS A 123 2.42 -13.04 13.43
CA CYS A 123 1.77 -14.20 14.05
C CYS A 123 0.27 -13.96 14.28
N VAL A 124 -0.07 -12.75 14.72
CA VAL A 124 -1.43 -12.36 15.11
C VAL A 124 -2.14 -11.67 13.94
N GLY A 125 -1.48 -10.79 13.20
CA GLY A 125 -2.06 -10.03 12.08
C GLY A 125 -2.45 -10.89 10.88
N SER A 126 -1.70 -11.96 10.56
CA SER A 126 -2.09 -12.89 9.48
C SER A 126 -3.41 -13.60 9.78
N ARG A 127 -3.69 -13.87 11.06
CA ARG A 127 -4.91 -14.53 11.53
C ARG A 127 -6.03 -13.54 11.86
N LEU A 128 -5.69 -12.31 12.26
CA LEU A 128 -6.64 -11.29 12.64
C LEU A 128 -7.24 -10.52 11.46
N LEU A 129 -6.69 -10.66 10.25
CA LEU A 129 -7.19 -9.99 9.03
C LEU A 129 -7.86 -10.96 8.03
N SER A 130 -8.23 -12.18 8.46
CA SER A 130 -8.89 -13.19 7.62
C SER A 130 -8.11 -13.44 6.31
N LYS A 131 -8.80 -13.65 5.19
CA LYS A 131 -8.22 -13.93 3.86
C LYS A 131 -7.23 -12.83 3.41
N THR A 132 -7.53 -11.56 3.68
CA THR A 132 -6.62 -10.44 3.38
C THR A 132 -5.29 -10.54 4.14
N GLY A 133 -5.32 -11.00 5.40
CA GLY A 133 -4.11 -11.26 6.19
C GLY A 133 -3.25 -12.35 5.58
N GLU A 134 -3.86 -13.48 5.23
CA GLU A 134 -3.18 -14.60 4.57
C GLU A 134 -2.51 -14.16 3.27
N GLN A 135 -3.22 -13.38 2.44
CA GLN A 135 -2.69 -12.82 1.19
C GLN A 135 -1.55 -11.84 1.43
N PHE A 136 -1.69 -10.87 2.34
CA PHE A 136 -0.62 -9.91 2.65
C PHE A 136 0.68 -10.57 3.08
N PHE A 137 0.62 -11.67 3.82
CA PHE A 137 1.83 -12.40 4.24
C PHE A 137 2.28 -13.47 3.25
N CYS A 138 1.67 -13.53 2.05
CA CYS A 138 1.94 -14.56 1.03
C CYS A 138 1.79 -15.99 1.60
N GLN A 139 0.77 -16.20 2.43
CA GLN A 139 0.44 -17.48 3.08
C GLN A 139 -0.79 -18.15 2.48
N ASP A 140 -1.51 -17.45 1.61
CA ASP A 140 -2.65 -17.96 0.88
C ASP A 140 -2.22 -18.93 -0.23
N ARG A 141 -3.19 -19.69 -0.73
CA ARG A 141 -3.04 -20.58 -1.87
C ARG A 141 -4.09 -20.19 -2.89
N TYR A 142 -3.67 -19.52 -3.95
CA TYR A 142 -4.55 -19.02 -5.00
C TYR A 142 -4.50 -19.96 -6.22
N ASP A 143 -3.49 -19.83 -7.06
CA ASP A 143 -3.35 -20.60 -8.30
C ASP A 143 -2.19 -21.62 -8.20
N GLY A 144 -2.47 -22.90 -8.41
CA GLY A 144 -1.45 -23.96 -8.31
C GLY A 144 -0.75 -24.05 -6.94
N GLY A 145 -1.33 -23.44 -5.90
CA GLY A 145 -0.70 -23.31 -4.58
C GLY A 145 0.21 -22.09 -4.41
N HIS A 146 0.33 -21.24 -5.43
CA HIS A 146 1.05 -19.96 -5.35
C HIS A 146 0.21 -18.88 -4.63
N PRO A 147 0.83 -17.99 -3.84
CA PRO A 147 0.15 -16.85 -3.24
C PRO A 147 -0.39 -15.88 -4.28
N LEU A 148 -1.56 -15.27 -4.04
CA LEU A 148 -2.18 -14.34 -4.98
C LEU A 148 -1.28 -13.16 -5.36
N ILE A 149 -0.52 -12.62 -4.39
CA ILE A 149 0.38 -11.48 -4.65
C ILE A 149 1.51 -11.87 -5.61
N GLU A 150 1.98 -13.13 -5.55
CA GLU A 150 2.97 -13.66 -6.50
C GLU A 150 2.37 -13.72 -7.91
N VAL A 151 1.16 -14.28 -8.04
CA VAL A 151 0.43 -14.40 -9.31
C VAL A 151 0.20 -13.02 -9.93
N MET A 152 -0.25 -12.03 -9.14
CA MET A 152 -0.44 -10.66 -9.63
C MET A 152 0.86 -9.92 -10.01
N ALA A 153 2.02 -10.49 -9.71
CA ALA A 153 3.32 -9.93 -10.06
C ALA A 153 4.01 -10.72 -11.19
N ASP A 154 3.41 -11.80 -11.69
CA ASP A 154 3.96 -12.60 -12.80
C ASP A 154 3.72 -11.88 -14.15
N PRO A 155 4.76 -11.58 -14.96
CA PRO A 155 4.60 -10.94 -16.26
C PRO A 155 3.69 -11.68 -17.24
N ASN A 156 3.52 -12.99 -17.05
CA ASN A 156 2.70 -13.82 -17.92
C ASN A 156 1.23 -13.80 -17.54
N ASP A 157 0.88 -13.21 -16.39
CA ASP A 157 -0.49 -13.18 -15.89
C ASP A 157 -1.23 -11.90 -16.32
N ILE A 158 -2.55 -12.03 -16.50
CA ILE A 158 -3.47 -10.94 -16.88
C ILE A 158 -3.38 -9.74 -15.94
N PHE A 159 -3.08 -9.94 -14.66
CA PHE A 159 -2.95 -8.86 -13.69
C PHE A 159 -1.76 -7.94 -14.03
N TYR A 160 -0.61 -8.53 -14.35
CA TYR A 160 0.58 -7.77 -14.74
C TYR A 160 0.41 -7.17 -16.13
N GLN A 161 -0.13 -7.94 -17.09
CA GLN A 161 -0.33 -7.48 -18.47
C GLN A 161 -1.32 -6.31 -18.54
N GLY A 162 -2.39 -6.34 -17.75
CA GLY A 162 -3.30 -5.20 -17.62
C GLY A 162 -2.62 -3.99 -16.97
N LEU A 163 -1.83 -4.23 -15.93
CA LEU A 163 -1.10 -3.16 -15.22
C LEU A 163 -0.04 -2.50 -16.11
N ALA A 164 0.62 -3.26 -16.98
CA ALA A 164 1.67 -2.79 -17.87
C ALA A 164 1.17 -1.84 -18.97
N GLN A 165 -0.14 -1.78 -19.22
CA GLN A 165 -0.71 -0.90 -20.25
C GLN A 165 -0.85 0.56 -19.79
N PHE A 166 -0.77 0.83 -18.48
CA PHE A 166 -0.92 2.19 -17.96
C PHE A 166 0.26 3.09 -18.37
N LYS A 167 -0.04 4.19 -19.06
CA LYS A 167 0.97 5.15 -19.56
C LYS A 167 1.78 5.81 -18.44
N HIS A 168 1.11 6.11 -17.32
CA HIS A 168 1.70 6.84 -16.20
C HIS A 168 1.53 6.04 -14.90
N MET A 169 2.59 5.31 -14.53
CA MET A 169 2.62 4.56 -13.29
C MET A 169 3.38 5.31 -12.22
N ARG A 170 2.76 5.50 -11.06
CA ARG A 170 3.34 6.24 -9.95
C ARG A 170 3.03 5.60 -8.62
N LEU A 171 4.02 5.51 -7.76
CA LEU A 171 3.84 5.09 -6.38
C LEU A 171 4.35 6.15 -5.43
N TYR A 172 3.69 6.26 -4.28
CA TYR A 172 4.07 7.11 -3.17
C TYR A 172 4.34 6.21 -1.97
N ALA A 173 5.61 6.06 -1.64
CA ALA A 173 6.07 5.31 -0.48
C ALA A 173 6.40 6.28 0.66
N ASN A 174 6.08 5.91 1.90
CA ASN A 174 6.64 6.61 3.05
C ASN A 174 8.10 6.16 3.20
N ALA A 175 9.04 7.11 3.10
CA ALA A 175 10.47 6.83 3.30
C ALA A 175 10.75 6.31 4.72
N ILE A 176 10.05 6.86 5.72
CA ILE A 176 10.24 6.50 7.13
C ILE A 176 8.93 6.44 7.89
N ASN A 177 8.98 5.74 9.03
CA ASN A 177 7.94 5.68 10.04
C ASN A 177 6.60 5.07 9.57
N ASP A 178 6.52 4.42 8.42
CA ASP A 178 5.32 3.66 8.07
C ASP A 178 5.45 2.25 8.66
N VAL A 179 4.83 2.07 9.82
CA VAL A 179 4.84 0.79 10.55
C VAL A 179 3.77 -0.18 10.03
N THR A 180 2.91 0.26 9.11
CA THR A 180 1.81 -0.54 8.55
C THR A 180 2.21 -1.12 7.20
N VAL A 181 2.72 -0.28 6.30
CA VAL A 181 3.24 -0.66 4.99
C VAL A 181 4.63 -0.02 4.83
N PRO A 182 5.69 -0.72 5.26
CA PRO A 182 7.04 -0.17 5.24
C PRO A 182 7.54 0.21 3.84
N TYR A 183 8.59 1.03 3.82
CA TYR A 183 9.21 1.56 2.59
C TYR A 183 9.45 0.48 1.54
N CYS A 184 10.15 -0.60 1.89
CA CYS A 184 10.51 -1.68 0.96
C CYS A 184 9.31 -2.23 0.17
N THR A 185 8.20 -2.52 0.84
CA THR A 185 7.03 -3.08 0.13
C THR A 185 6.27 -2.03 -0.66
N SER A 186 6.19 -0.79 -0.17
CA SER A 186 5.48 0.29 -0.89
C SER A 186 6.25 0.87 -2.06
N ALA A 187 7.58 0.88 -1.97
CA ALA A 187 8.47 1.33 -3.02
C ALA A 187 8.89 0.21 -3.98
N ILE A 188 8.51 -1.05 -3.75
CA ILE A 188 8.94 -2.20 -4.56
C ILE A 188 10.48 -2.31 -4.50
N GLU A 189 11.03 -2.22 -3.29
CA GLU A 189 12.45 -2.28 -3.00
C GLU A 189 12.76 -3.43 -2.05
N ILE A 190 13.84 -4.15 -2.30
CA ILE A 190 14.28 -5.27 -1.45
C ILE A 190 15.19 -4.82 -0.30
N ARG A 191 15.58 -3.54 -0.28
CA ARG A 191 16.46 -2.94 0.73
C ARG A 191 15.90 -1.62 1.23
N ASP A 192 16.13 -1.34 2.50
CA ASP A 192 15.66 -0.12 3.15
C ASP A 192 16.82 0.87 3.34
N VAL A 193 16.93 1.83 2.42
CA VAL A 193 17.96 2.88 2.50
C VAL A 193 17.69 3.89 3.62
N PHE A 194 16.46 3.94 4.12
CA PHE A 194 15.99 4.89 5.13
C PHE A 194 15.95 4.29 6.54
N ALA A 195 16.07 2.97 6.68
CA ALA A 195 16.07 2.27 7.98
C ALA A 195 17.02 2.93 8.99
N GLU A 196 18.14 3.46 8.50
CA GLU A 196 19.22 4.01 9.30
C GLU A 196 19.45 5.50 9.08
N TYR A 197 18.44 6.23 8.56
CA TYR A 197 18.58 7.62 8.09
C TYR A 197 19.20 8.60 9.10
N VAL A 198 19.07 8.34 10.41
CA VAL A 198 19.65 9.19 11.48
C VAL A 198 21.15 8.92 11.68
N CYS A 199 21.65 7.78 11.23
CA CYS A 199 23.01 7.32 11.54
C CYS A 199 23.87 6.90 10.35
N ASN A 200 23.28 6.75 9.17
CA ASN A 200 23.99 6.33 7.95
C ASN A 200 24.49 7.50 7.08
N GLY A 201 24.25 8.76 7.50
CA GLY A 201 24.71 9.94 6.76
C GLY A 201 23.90 10.23 5.50
N LEU A 202 22.67 9.69 5.40
CA LEU A 202 21.80 9.89 4.26
C LEU A 202 21.52 11.38 4.03
N GLU A 203 21.91 11.89 2.86
CA GLU A 203 21.59 13.23 2.42
C GLU A 203 20.22 13.24 1.76
N ILE A 204 19.32 14.09 2.25
CA ILE A 204 17.93 14.15 1.79
C ILE A 204 17.63 15.57 1.31
N THR A 205 17.26 15.69 0.04
CA THR A 205 16.75 16.93 -0.56
C THR A 205 15.25 16.80 -0.79
N LYS A 206 14.50 17.84 -0.45
CA LYS A 206 13.04 17.90 -0.58
C LYS A 206 12.67 18.86 -1.70
N LEU A 207 11.56 18.59 -2.37
CA LEU A 207 11.02 19.51 -3.37
C LEU A 207 10.58 20.82 -2.71
N GLU A 208 10.94 21.95 -3.30
CA GLU A 208 10.62 23.28 -2.77
C GLU A 208 9.09 23.52 -2.74
N GLU A 209 8.40 23.20 -3.84
CA GLU A 209 6.94 23.31 -3.94
C GLU A 209 6.19 22.27 -3.11
N TYR A 210 6.85 21.16 -2.75
CA TYR A 210 6.26 20.02 -2.08
C TYR A 210 7.14 19.55 -0.91
N PRO A 211 7.16 20.27 0.23
CA PRO A 211 8.17 20.14 1.29
C PRO A 211 8.20 18.78 2.03
N TYR A 212 7.27 17.87 1.72
CA TYR A 212 7.21 16.53 2.29
C TYR A 212 7.46 15.43 1.27
N VAL A 213 7.73 15.77 0.01
CA VAL A 213 8.14 14.85 -1.06
C VAL A 213 9.64 15.01 -1.28
N LEU A 214 10.35 13.88 -1.38
CA LEU A 214 11.79 13.87 -1.61
C LEU A 214 12.08 14.07 -3.09
N GLU A 215 13.05 14.95 -3.39
CA GLU A 215 13.59 15.14 -4.74
C GLU A 215 14.72 14.15 -5.01
N LYS A 216 15.67 14.08 -4.08
CA LYS A 216 16.85 13.22 -4.16
C LYS A 216 17.24 12.75 -2.77
N PHE A 217 17.71 11.51 -2.70
CA PHE A 217 18.38 10.98 -1.52
C PHE A 217 19.64 10.23 -1.96
N THR A 218 20.75 10.47 -1.26
CA THR A 218 22.04 9.83 -1.59
C THR A 218 22.65 9.26 -0.32
N LEU A 219 23.01 7.99 -0.36
CA LEU A 219 23.73 7.34 0.72
C LEU A 219 25.24 7.50 0.46
N PRO A 220 26.04 7.95 1.44
CA PRO A 220 27.49 8.03 1.28
C PRO A 220 28.13 6.64 1.25
N ASP A 221 29.22 6.49 0.48
CA ASP A 221 29.93 5.21 0.32
C ASP A 221 30.54 4.69 1.64
N SER A 222 30.88 5.59 2.56
CA SER A 222 31.38 5.26 3.89
C SER A 222 30.41 5.72 4.97
N ALA A 223 30.06 4.83 5.89
CA ALA A 223 29.23 5.16 7.05
C ALA A 223 29.91 6.27 7.88
N PRO A 224 29.17 7.32 8.29
CA PRO A 224 29.74 8.37 9.13
C PRO A 224 30.15 7.80 10.50
N PRO A 225 31.15 8.41 11.16
CA PRO A 225 31.56 8.00 12.49
C PRO A 225 30.37 8.06 13.46
N LYS A 226 30.31 7.11 14.40
CA LYS A 226 29.29 7.14 15.44
C LYS A 226 29.53 8.38 16.31
N PRO A 227 28.51 9.23 16.56
CA PRO A 227 28.65 10.39 17.43
C PRO A 227 29.00 9.89 18.83
N ALA A 228 29.87 10.65 19.50
CA ALA A 228 30.27 10.33 20.86
C ALA A 228 29.02 10.27 21.77
N PRO A 229 28.96 9.32 22.73
CA PRO A 229 27.87 9.28 23.71
C PRO A 229 27.65 10.65 24.36
N TRP A 230 26.39 11.00 24.64
CA TRP A 230 26.00 12.25 25.34
C TRP A 230 26.18 13.56 24.56
N THR A 231 26.47 13.50 23.26
CA THR A 231 26.43 14.67 22.36
C THR A 231 25.00 14.99 21.91
N SER A 232 24.75 16.21 21.42
CA SER A 232 23.44 16.59 20.84
C SER A 232 23.03 15.61 19.74
N GLU A 233 23.96 15.24 18.85
CA GLU A 233 23.74 14.26 17.78
C GLU A 233 23.42 12.85 18.31
N TRP A 234 23.98 12.47 19.46
CA TRP A 234 23.63 11.21 20.13
C TRP A 234 22.22 11.24 20.72
N PHE A 235 21.80 12.37 21.30
CA PHE A 235 20.42 12.55 21.76
C PHE A 235 19.42 12.64 20.60
N ASP A 236 19.80 13.24 19.47
CA ASP A 236 18.96 13.27 18.26
C ASP A 236 18.73 11.87 17.66
N ARG A 237 19.62 10.91 17.91
CA ARG A 237 19.42 9.47 17.61
C ARG A 237 18.44 8.80 18.57
N ILE A 238 18.24 9.36 19.76
CA ILE A 238 17.34 8.87 20.80
C ILE A 238 16.14 9.83 20.82
N ARG A 239 15.30 9.77 19.79
CA ARG A 239 14.00 10.45 19.84
C ARG A 239 13.02 9.56 20.62
N PRO A 240 12.68 9.89 21.88
CA PRO A 240 11.64 9.15 22.58
C PRO A 240 10.33 9.36 21.82
N ILE A 241 9.85 8.29 21.19
CA ILE A 241 8.56 8.31 20.52
C ILE A 241 7.50 8.32 21.63
N PRO A 242 6.61 9.32 21.68
CA PRO A 242 5.59 9.37 22.72
C PRO A 242 4.73 8.08 22.68
N LEU A 243 4.53 7.48 23.85
CA LEU A 243 3.90 6.16 23.99
C LEU A 243 2.42 6.17 23.55
N LEU A 244 1.76 7.33 23.66
CA LEU A 244 0.35 7.56 23.38
C LEU A 244 0.12 8.30 22.06
N PRO A 245 -1.01 8.08 21.37
CA PRO A 245 -1.39 8.90 20.22
C PRO A 245 -1.71 10.34 20.64
N PRO A 246 -1.51 11.34 19.74
CA PRO A 246 -1.74 12.78 19.99
C PRO A 246 -3.09 13.11 20.65
N THR A 247 -4.13 12.34 20.35
CA THR A 247 -5.49 12.51 20.87
C THR A 247 -5.65 12.24 22.36
N VAL A 248 -4.68 11.55 22.99
CA VAL A 248 -4.71 11.20 24.42
C VAL A 248 -3.72 12.06 25.22
N HIS A 249 -3.01 12.98 24.57
CA HIS A 249 -2.16 13.96 25.25
C HIS A 249 -3.03 15.04 25.89
N LEU A 250 -3.56 14.74 27.09
CA LEU A 250 -4.09 15.78 27.95
C LEU A 250 -2.95 16.70 28.39
N LYS A 251 -3.24 17.97 28.68
CA LYS A 251 -2.26 18.90 29.25
C LYS A 251 -1.87 18.44 30.66
N PHE A 252 -0.65 18.76 31.10
CA PHE A 252 -0.25 18.59 32.49
C PHE A 252 -1.24 19.32 33.43
N PRO A 253 -1.65 18.72 34.57
CA PRO A 253 -1.22 17.42 35.12
C PRO A 253 -2.11 16.22 34.71
N TYR A 254 -3.15 16.43 33.91
CA TYR A 254 -4.14 15.39 33.56
C TYR A 254 -3.54 14.20 32.78
N ASN A 255 -2.45 14.42 32.04
CA ASN A 255 -1.70 13.34 31.40
C ASN A 255 -1.19 12.29 32.40
N LEU A 256 -0.80 12.69 33.62
CA LEU A 256 -0.32 11.76 34.64
C LEU A 256 -1.40 10.77 35.08
N VAL A 257 -2.66 11.23 35.14
CA VAL A 257 -3.82 10.37 35.44
C VAL A 257 -4.05 9.35 34.33
N VAL A 258 -3.91 9.75 33.07
CA VAL A 258 -4.02 8.83 31.93
C VAL A 258 -2.90 7.79 31.95
N TYR A 259 -1.66 8.21 32.23
CA TYR A 259 -0.53 7.30 32.32
C TYR A 259 -0.68 6.29 33.47
N SER A 260 -1.20 6.71 34.63
CA SER A 260 -1.42 5.79 35.76
C SER A 260 -2.55 4.80 35.50
N LEU A 261 -3.57 5.17 34.71
CA LEU A 261 -4.66 4.29 34.31
C LEU A 261 -4.33 3.41 33.09
N LEU A 262 -3.24 3.68 32.38
CA LEU A 262 -2.87 2.95 31.15
C LEU A 262 -2.80 1.42 31.34
N PRO A 263 -2.18 0.87 32.40
CA PRO A 263 -2.13 -0.60 32.59
C PRO A 263 -3.53 -1.20 32.79
N LEU A 264 -4.44 -0.46 33.45
CA LEU A 264 -5.82 -0.88 33.70
C LEU A 264 -6.66 -0.81 32.42
N LEU A 265 -6.47 0.22 31.58
CA LEU A 265 -7.22 0.43 30.34
C LEU A 265 -6.69 -0.40 29.17
N ALA A 266 -5.40 -0.73 29.17
CA ALA A 266 -4.75 -1.46 28.08
C ALA A 266 -5.32 -2.88 27.90
N VAL A 267 -5.59 -3.59 29.00
CA VAL A 267 -6.11 -4.97 28.93
C VAL A 267 -7.54 -5.00 28.35
N PRO A 268 -8.52 -4.23 28.85
CA PRO A 268 -9.84 -4.14 28.23
C PRO A 268 -9.82 -3.64 26.78
N ALA A 269 -8.97 -2.65 26.45
CA ALA A 269 -8.84 -2.16 25.09
C ALA A 269 -8.28 -3.23 24.14
N LEU A 270 -7.28 -4.01 24.61
CA LEU A 270 -6.73 -5.14 23.86
C LEU A 270 -7.78 -6.25 23.68
N LEU A 271 -8.52 -6.59 24.73
CA LEU A 271 -9.60 -7.57 24.66
C LEU A 271 -10.70 -7.13 23.69
N TYR A 272 -11.13 -5.86 23.76
CA TYR A 272 -12.07 -5.29 22.80
C TYR A 272 -11.56 -5.39 21.37
N LEU A 273 -10.31 -4.99 21.11
CA LEU A 273 -9.70 -5.05 19.78
C LEU A 273 -9.65 -6.50 19.25
N VAL A 274 -9.21 -7.45 20.08
CA VAL A 274 -9.16 -8.87 19.72
C VAL A 274 -10.55 -9.43 19.45
N SER A 275 -11.54 -9.14 20.32
CA SER A 275 -12.93 -9.57 20.11
C SER A 275 -13.54 -8.95 18.85
N TYR A 276 -13.29 -7.66 18.60
CA TYR A 276 -13.71 -6.95 17.40
C TYR A 276 -13.14 -7.62 16.14
N CYS A 277 -11.82 -7.81 16.08
CA CYS A 277 -11.17 -8.47 14.94
C CYS A 277 -11.68 -9.92 14.78
N THR A 278 -11.81 -10.68 15.87
CA THR A 278 -12.28 -12.08 15.83
C THR A 278 -13.70 -12.18 15.27
N LEU A 279 -14.62 -11.32 15.72
CA LEU A 279 -15.99 -11.27 15.24
C LEU A 279 -16.04 -10.94 13.74
N HIS A 280 -15.21 -9.99 13.30
CA HIS A 280 -15.14 -9.61 11.89
C HIS A 280 -14.52 -10.70 11.02
N ASN A 281 -13.51 -11.41 11.51
CA ASN A 281 -12.94 -12.57 10.82
C ASN A 281 -13.96 -13.69 10.65
N HIS A 282 -14.69 -14.03 11.72
CA HIS A 282 -15.72 -15.06 11.64
C HIS A 282 -16.81 -14.68 10.62
N ARG A 283 -17.27 -13.42 10.63
CA ARG A 283 -18.26 -12.93 9.66
C ARG A 283 -17.73 -12.89 8.23
N SER A 284 -16.46 -12.56 8.04
CA SER A 284 -15.81 -12.55 6.72
C SER A 284 -15.70 -13.96 6.17
N ARG A 285 -15.19 -14.91 6.97
CA ARG A 285 -15.09 -16.33 6.57
C ARG A 285 -16.44 -16.91 6.19
N ALA A 286 -17.49 -16.66 6.97
CA ALA A 286 -18.84 -17.12 6.61
C ALA A 286 -19.37 -16.51 5.30
N ARG A 287 -19.04 -15.26 4.99
CA ARG A 287 -19.39 -14.63 3.70
C ARG A 287 -18.60 -15.23 2.55
N VAL A 288 -17.28 -15.34 2.70
CA VAL A 288 -16.39 -15.92 1.69
C VAL A 288 -16.77 -17.36 1.42
N GLU A 289 -17.04 -18.17 2.44
CA GLU A 289 -17.51 -19.55 2.29
C GLU A 289 -18.84 -19.63 1.51
N LYS A 290 -19.79 -18.72 1.80
CA LYS A 290 -21.04 -18.64 1.04
C LYS A 290 -20.80 -18.24 -0.42
N LEU A 291 -19.95 -17.25 -0.67
CA LEU A 291 -19.61 -16.82 -2.03
C LEU A 291 -18.84 -17.90 -2.79
N GLU A 292 -17.93 -18.59 -2.11
CA GLU A 292 -17.23 -19.76 -2.64
C GLU A 292 -18.21 -20.90 -2.87
N SER A 293 -19.30 -21.05 -2.13
CA SER A 293 -20.30 -22.11 -2.40
C SER A 293 -21.20 -21.81 -3.61
N ASP A 294 -21.20 -20.57 -4.11
CA ASP A 294 -22.00 -20.15 -5.27
C ASP A 294 -21.34 -20.63 -6.58
N ALA A 295 -22.00 -21.56 -7.28
CA ALA A 295 -21.46 -22.23 -8.46
C ALA A 295 -21.15 -21.26 -9.61
N THR A 296 -21.99 -20.24 -9.81
CA THR A 296 -21.82 -19.25 -10.89
C THR A 296 -20.56 -18.41 -10.67
N PHE A 297 -20.21 -18.17 -9.40
CA PHE A 297 -19.03 -17.39 -9.05
C PHE A 297 -17.77 -18.26 -8.98
N ARG A 298 -17.87 -19.51 -8.53
CA ARG A 298 -16.80 -20.52 -8.71
C ARG A 298 -16.42 -20.66 -10.17
N GLU A 299 -17.37 -20.64 -11.10
CA GLU A 299 -17.10 -20.69 -12.53
C GLU A 299 -16.38 -19.43 -13.03
N ARG A 300 -16.70 -18.23 -12.53
CA ARG A 300 -15.97 -16.99 -12.86
C ARG A 300 -14.54 -17.01 -12.33
N LEU A 301 -14.35 -17.41 -11.08
CA LEU A 301 -13.05 -17.53 -10.44
C LEU A 301 -12.22 -18.67 -11.07
N ALA A 302 -12.83 -19.82 -11.35
CA ALA A 302 -12.25 -20.95 -12.11
C ALA A 302 -11.91 -20.55 -13.54
N ALA A 303 -12.72 -19.74 -14.20
CA ALA A 303 -12.38 -19.18 -15.50
C ALA A 303 -11.22 -18.19 -15.40
N ALA A 304 -11.02 -17.49 -14.28
CA ALA A 304 -9.82 -16.68 -14.02
C ALA A 304 -8.60 -17.57 -13.74
N TYR A 305 -8.80 -18.72 -13.08
CA TYR A 305 -7.78 -19.76 -12.88
C TYR A 305 -7.40 -20.53 -14.16
N ARG A 306 -8.30 -20.66 -15.15
CA ARG A 306 -8.08 -21.45 -16.39
C ARG A 306 -7.25 -20.77 -17.48
N SER A 307 -6.47 -19.73 -17.17
CA SER A 307 -5.50 -19.20 -18.15
C SER A 307 -4.16 -19.98 -18.17
N MET A 308 -4.00 -21.01 -17.34
CA MET A 308 -2.70 -21.69 -17.18
C MET A 308 -2.78 -23.23 -17.16
N GLU A 309 -3.70 -23.84 -17.93
CA GLU A 309 -3.72 -25.31 -18.09
C GLU A 309 -3.07 -25.80 -19.41
N GLN A 310 -2.01 -25.10 -19.84
CA GLN A 310 -1.03 -25.63 -20.81
C GLN A 310 0.40 -25.37 -20.34
N GLU A 311 1.03 -26.48 -19.93
CA GLU A 311 2.47 -26.80 -19.84
C GLU A 311 3.43 -25.92 -19.02
N ILE A 312 3.74 -26.42 -17.82
CA ILE A 312 5.07 -26.92 -17.39
C ILE A 312 6.27 -26.26 -18.10
N GLU A 313 6.67 -25.12 -17.57
CA GLU A 313 8.00 -24.77 -17.06
C GLU A 313 7.89 -23.28 -16.75
N ARG A 314 7.42 -22.91 -15.55
CA ARG A 314 7.67 -21.55 -15.08
C ARG A 314 9.19 -21.45 -14.98
N VAL A 315 9.81 -20.94 -16.04
CA VAL A 315 11.24 -20.66 -16.13
C VAL A 315 11.55 -19.98 -14.81
N SER A 316 12.27 -20.70 -13.96
CA SER A 316 12.82 -20.13 -12.76
C SER A 316 13.73 -19.05 -13.28
N LEU A 317 13.26 -17.80 -13.34
CA LEU A 317 14.13 -16.67 -13.63
C LEU A 317 15.32 -16.89 -12.71
N PRO A 318 16.54 -17.05 -13.26
CA PRO A 318 17.71 -17.20 -12.43
C PRO A 318 17.61 -16.09 -11.38
N VAL A 319 17.55 -16.50 -10.11
CA VAL A 319 17.83 -15.56 -9.05
C VAL A 319 19.31 -15.33 -9.24
N ASP A 320 19.65 -14.40 -10.11
CA ASP A 320 21.01 -13.89 -10.22
C ASP A 320 21.41 -13.60 -8.77
N GLU A 321 22.49 -14.23 -8.32
CA GLU A 321 23.16 -13.80 -7.11
C GLU A 321 23.59 -12.37 -7.37
N GLU A 322 22.70 -11.41 -7.08
CA GLU A 322 22.98 -9.99 -7.20
C GLU A 322 24.32 -9.77 -6.54
N THR A 323 25.27 -9.29 -7.35
CA THR A 323 26.58 -8.84 -6.90
C THR A 323 26.37 -8.02 -5.65
N ASN A 324 27.02 -8.53 -4.61
CA ASN A 324 26.91 -8.12 -3.22
C ASN A 324 27.48 -6.71 -3.03
N GLU A 325 26.92 -5.70 -3.69
CA GLU A 325 27.09 -4.29 -3.31
C GLU A 325 26.39 -4.12 -1.96
N GLN A 326 27.02 -4.61 -0.89
CA GLN A 326 26.52 -4.47 0.45
C GLN A 326 26.60 -2.99 0.82
N LEU A 327 25.43 -2.35 0.89
CA LEU A 327 25.33 -1.13 1.67
C LEU A 327 25.84 -1.47 3.08
N PRO A 328 26.69 -0.63 3.69
CA PRO A 328 27.19 -0.87 5.03
C PRO A 328 26.01 -0.82 6.02
N VAL A 329 25.44 -1.98 6.34
CA VAL A 329 24.34 -2.11 7.30
C VAL A 329 24.92 -1.93 8.71
N ILE A 330 24.53 -0.85 9.39
CA ILE A 330 24.98 -0.58 10.76
C ILE A 330 24.05 -1.28 11.77
N LYS A 331 22.77 -1.45 11.42
CA LYS A 331 21.73 -2.05 12.29
C LYS A 331 20.85 -3.07 11.55
N ILE A 332 21.29 -4.32 11.53
CA ILE A 332 20.58 -5.47 10.93
C ILE A 332 19.10 -5.55 11.37
N LYS A 333 18.79 -5.20 12.63
CA LYS A 333 17.43 -5.32 13.16
C LYS A 333 16.39 -4.38 12.51
N LEU A 334 16.84 -3.36 11.79
CA LEU A 334 15.98 -2.39 11.12
C LEU A 334 15.67 -2.77 9.67
N HIS A 335 16.36 -3.77 9.12
CA HIS A 335 16.17 -4.22 7.74
C HIS A 335 15.21 -5.41 7.66
N PRO A 336 14.40 -5.50 6.58
CA PRO A 336 13.49 -6.62 6.39
C PRO A 336 14.22 -7.90 5.99
N VAL A 337 13.63 -9.04 6.35
CA VAL A 337 13.95 -10.35 5.77
C VAL A 337 13.08 -10.54 4.54
N VAL A 338 13.71 -10.52 3.36
CA VAL A 338 13.05 -10.66 2.05
C VAL A 338 13.19 -12.08 1.55
N THR A 339 12.06 -12.74 1.25
CA THR A 339 12.05 -14.11 0.72
C THR A 339 12.46 -14.15 -0.76
N PRO A 340 12.91 -15.30 -1.31
CA PRO A 340 13.17 -15.45 -2.74
C PRO A 340 11.97 -15.10 -3.61
N LEU A 341 10.76 -15.46 -3.16
CA LEU A 341 9.49 -15.08 -3.81
C LEU A 341 9.36 -13.55 -3.91
N GLN A 342 9.57 -12.84 -2.80
CA GLN A 342 9.49 -11.37 -2.78
C GLN A 342 10.57 -10.70 -3.64
N LYS A 343 11.77 -11.27 -3.72
CA LYS A 343 12.82 -10.79 -4.65
C LYS A 343 12.38 -10.92 -6.11
N ARG A 344 11.78 -12.07 -6.50
CA ARG A 344 11.24 -12.25 -7.85
C ARG A 344 10.12 -11.26 -8.16
N MET A 345 9.18 -11.07 -7.22
CA MET A 345 8.11 -10.08 -7.37
C MET A 345 8.67 -8.67 -7.55
N ALA A 346 9.67 -8.28 -6.76
CA ALA A 346 10.32 -6.98 -6.89
C ALA A 346 11.03 -6.82 -8.24
N LYS A 347 11.80 -7.82 -8.67
CA LYS A 347 12.45 -7.82 -10.00
C LYS A 347 11.42 -7.65 -11.12
N SER A 348 10.34 -8.42 -11.07
CA SER A 348 9.26 -8.35 -12.05
C SER A 348 8.60 -6.97 -12.08
N LEU A 349 8.09 -6.49 -10.93
CA LEU A 349 7.35 -5.24 -10.86
C LEU A 349 8.22 -4.01 -11.17
N ASN A 350 9.53 -4.06 -10.91
CA ASN A 350 10.46 -2.99 -11.26
C ASN A 350 10.76 -2.88 -12.76
N ASN A 351 10.35 -3.86 -13.58
CA ASN A 351 10.40 -3.74 -15.04
C ASN A 351 9.29 -2.82 -15.60
N LEU A 352 8.29 -2.47 -14.78
CA LEU A 352 7.25 -1.52 -15.15
C LEU A 352 7.75 -0.07 -14.98
N PRO A 353 7.24 0.91 -15.75
CA PRO A 353 7.73 2.29 -15.78
C PRO A 353 7.26 3.13 -14.57
N TRP A 354 7.59 2.68 -13.36
CA TRP A 354 7.22 3.37 -12.12
C TRP A 354 8.00 4.67 -11.93
N LYS A 355 7.29 5.77 -11.70
CA LYS A 355 7.84 6.91 -10.98
C LYS A 355 7.63 6.71 -9.48
N LYS A 356 8.73 6.45 -8.76
CA LYS A 356 8.74 6.16 -7.32
C LYS A 356 8.97 7.43 -6.51
N GLU A 357 7.91 7.93 -5.89
CA GLU A 357 7.96 9.12 -5.04
C GLU A 357 8.04 8.73 -3.56
N CYS A 358 8.87 9.44 -2.81
CA CYS A 358 9.08 9.18 -1.39
C CYS A 358 8.58 10.33 -0.52
N ALA A 359 7.75 10.04 0.48
CA ALA A 359 7.27 11.01 1.45
C ALA A 359 8.04 10.90 2.78
N PHE A 360 8.43 12.03 3.36
CA PHE A 360 9.32 12.06 4.53
C PHE A 360 8.72 12.80 5.73
N PHE A 361 8.36 12.03 6.77
CA PHE A 361 7.71 12.53 7.99
C PHE A 361 8.44 12.08 9.28
N PRO A 362 9.55 12.72 9.68
CA PRO A 362 10.40 12.28 10.79
C PRO A 362 9.84 12.51 12.20
N TRP A 363 8.78 13.30 12.35
CA TRP A 363 8.20 13.68 13.65
C TRP A 363 7.00 12.81 14.08
N VAL A 364 6.69 11.73 13.35
CA VAL A 364 5.55 10.87 13.66
C VAL A 364 5.94 9.42 13.86
N ARG A 365 5.13 8.70 14.64
CA ARG A 365 5.29 7.27 14.88
C ARG A 365 4.79 6.41 13.73
N ASN A 366 3.69 6.82 13.10
CA ASN A 366 3.11 6.13 11.96
C ASN A 366 2.73 7.14 10.87
N SER A 367 3.45 7.14 9.76
CA SER A 367 3.20 7.99 8.60
C SER A 367 2.17 7.42 7.62
N HIS A 368 1.67 6.19 7.86
CA HIS A 368 0.76 5.49 6.95
C HIS A 368 -0.48 6.31 6.57
N ALA A 369 -1.20 6.86 7.55
CA ALA A 369 -2.39 7.68 7.31
C ALA A 369 -2.04 9.12 6.90
N MET A 370 -0.81 9.56 7.19
CA MET A 370 -0.35 10.91 6.89
C MET A 370 -0.11 11.13 5.41
N ILE A 371 0.39 10.14 4.68
CA ILE A 371 0.77 10.32 3.26
C ILE A 371 -0.41 10.76 2.37
N VAL A 372 -1.66 10.48 2.77
CA VAL A 372 -2.89 10.92 2.08
C VAL A 372 -3.71 11.94 2.89
N GLY A 373 -3.17 12.45 3.99
CA GLY A 373 -3.85 13.40 4.88
C GLY A 373 -5.16 12.89 5.49
N ARG A 374 -5.28 11.58 5.73
CA ARG A 374 -6.56 10.86 5.90
C ARG A 374 -7.53 11.46 6.91
N ASP A 375 -7.04 11.85 8.08
CA ASP A 375 -7.85 12.15 9.28
C ASP A 375 -7.44 13.50 9.88
N ALA A 376 -7.22 14.53 9.05
CA ALA A 376 -6.72 15.84 9.49
C ALA A 376 -7.57 16.53 10.57
N ASN A 377 -8.88 16.23 10.63
CA ASN A 377 -9.79 16.76 11.64
C ASN A 377 -9.52 16.19 13.05
N ILE A 378 -9.12 14.92 13.12
CA ILE A 378 -8.83 14.22 14.38
C ILE A 378 -7.34 14.37 14.73
N PHE A 379 -6.49 14.36 13.71
CA PHE A 379 -5.04 14.39 13.80
C PHE A 379 -4.49 15.53 12.94
N PRO A 380 -4.38 16.76 13.49
CA PRO A 380 -3.98 17.95 12.73
C PRO A 380 -2.66 17.79 11.96
N GLN A 381 -1.73 16.98 12.47
CA GLN A 381 -0.48 16.68 11.79
C GLN A 381 -0.67 15.98 10.44
N HIS A 382 -1.77 15.24 10.23
CA HIS A 382 -2.08 14.60 8.94
C HIS A 382 -2.26 15.64 7.82
N LYS A 383 -2.59 16.90 8.14
CA LYS A 383 -2.67 17.99 7.16
C LYS A 383 -1.39 18.17 6.35
N LYS A 384 -0.22 17.83 6.92
CA LYS A 384 1.06 17.87 6.19
C LYS A 384 1.09 16.93 4.97
N GLY A 385 0.29 15.87 4.98
CA GLY A 385 0.06 14.98 3.85
C GLY A 385 -0.54 15.62 2.62
N GLU A 386 -1.26 16.75 2.77
CA GLU A 386 -1.87 17.47 1.64
C GLU A 386 -0.81 17.91 0.62
N SER A 387 0.44 18.13 1.03
CA SER A 387 1.55 18.40 0.12
C SER A 387 1.82 17.24 -0.84
N VAL A 388 1.74 15.99 -0.36
CA VAL A 388 1.97 14.79 -1.18
C VAL A 388 0.78 14.57 -2.12
N VAL A 389 -0.43 14.78 -1.60
CA VAL A 389 -1.67 14.73 -2.40
C VAL A 389 -1.68 15.80 -3.48
N LYS A 390 -1.22 17.02 -3.18
CA LYS A 390 -1.09 18.10 -4.16
C LYS A 390 -0.08 17.74 -5.25
N HIS A 391 1.10 17.23 -4.87
CA HIS A 391 2.09 16.74 -5.83
C HIS A 391 1.50 15.69 -6.78
N TRP A 392 0.70 14.76 -6.25
CA TRP A 392 -0.02 13.78 -7.06
C TRP A 392 -1.01 14.42 -8.02
N ALA A 393 -1.89 15.30 -7.54
CA ALA A 393 -2.91 15.94 -8.37
C ALA A 393 -2.29 16.80 -9.48
N ASP A 394 -1.16 17.45 -9.23
CA ASP A 394 -0.44 18.25 -10.23
C ASP A 394 0.24 17.41 -11.31
N HIS A 395 0.58 16.15 -11.00
CA HIS A 395 1.21 15.21 -11.92
C HIS A 395 0.24 14.11 -12.41
N PHE A 396 -1.06 14.31 -12.24
CA PHE A 396 -2.10 13.42 -12.73
C PHE A 396 -2.52 13.86 -14.12
N ASN A 397 -2.51 12.97 -15.10
CA ASN A 397 -2.87 13.28 -16.50
C ASN A 397 -4.37 13.01 -16.75
N LEU A 398 -5.07 13.90 -17.47
CA LEU A 398 -6.47 13.64 -17.85
C LEU A 398 -6.56 12.69 -19.05
#